data_AF-A0A0Q7ANB0-F1
#
_entry.id   AF-A0A0Q7ANB0-F1
#
_cell.length_a   1.000
_cell.length_b   1.000
_cell.length_c   1.000
_cell.angle_alpha   90.00
_cell.angle_beta   90.00
_cell.angle_gamma   90.00
#
_symmetry.space_group_name_H-M   'P 1'
#
loop_
_entity.id
_entity.type
_entity.pdbx_description
1 polymer ?
#
loop_
_entity_poly.entity_id
_entity_poly.type
_entity_poly.pdbx_seq_one_letter_code
_entity_poly.pdbx_strand_id
1 'polypeptide(L)' 'MVEPLDDSTWVARCIARMVELDPALDPELARPVVEDMCSRLRWRSMGPEAAAQAVFDLDMRRS' A
#
# COMPACT_ATOMS: atom_id res chain seq x y z
N MET A 1 -15.80 0.83 -17.63
CA MET A 1 -15.19 -0.27 -16.87
C MET A 1 -13.80 0.21 -16.47
N VAL A 2 -13.51 0.34 -15.18
CA VAL A 2 -12.15 0.66 -14.72
C VAL A 2 -11.36 -0.63 -14.87
N GLU A 3 -10.38 -0.67 -15.77
CA GLU A 3 -9.49 -1.81 -15.88
C GLU A 3 -8.77 -2.02 -14.55
N PRO A 4 -8.65 -3.26 -14.06
CA PRO A 4 -7.92 -3.52 -12.84
C PRO A 4 -6.48 -3.03 -13.02
N LEU A 5 -6.03 -2.17 -12.10
CA LEU A 5 -4.63 -1.75 -12.03
C LEU A 5 -3.76 -3.00 -12.02
N ASP A 6 -2.74 -3.01 -12.89
CA ASP A 6 -1.71 -4.04 -12.87
C ASP A 6 -0.97 -4.01 -11.53
N ASP A 7 -0.41 -5.16 -11.15
CA ASP A 7 0.26 -5.33 -9.86
C ASP A 7 1.38 -4.29 -9.66
N SER A 8 2.15 -3.99 -10.71
CA SER A 8 3.29 -3.08 -10.61
C SER A 8 2.86 -1.64 -10.33
N THR A 9 1.81 -1.16 -11.01
CA THR A 9 1.23 0.16 -10.76
C THR A 9 0.57 0.24 -9.38
N TRP A 10 -0.13 -0.83 -8.96
CA TRP A 10 -0.76 -0.86 -7.65
C TRP A 10 0.28 -0.80 -6.52
N VAL A 11 1.36 -1.59 -6.64
CA VAL A 11 2.48 -1.61 -5.68
C VAL A 11 3.18 -0.25 -5.62
N ALA A 12 3.53 0.33 -6.78
CA ALA A 12 4.23 1.62 -6.82
C ALA A 12 3.42 2.75 -6.17
N ARG A 13 2.10 2.81 -6.41
CA ARG A 13 1.22 3.82 -5.81
C ARG A 13 1.03 3.63 -4.32
N CYS A 14 0.92 2.39 -3.86
CA CYS A 14 0.87 2.07 -2.43
C CYS A 14 2.14 2.55 -1.73
N ILE A 15 3.32 2.21 -2.25
CA ILE A 15 4.61 2.61 -1.66
C ILE A 15 4.73 4.14 -1.63
N ALA A 16 4.43 4.82 -2.75
CA ALA A 16 4.46 6.27 -2.81
C ALA A 16 3.58 6.89 -1.72
N ARG A 17 2.36 6.36 -1.52
CA ARG A 17 1.46 6.84 -0.48
C ARG A 17 1.97 6.55 0.94
N MET A 18 2.58 5.41 1.18
CA MET A 18 3.17 5.09 2.49
C MET A 18 4.31 6.04 2.84
N VAL A 19 5.14 6.41 1.87
CA VAL A 19 6.24 7.39 2.05
C VAL A 19 5.72 8.81 2.26
N GLU A 20 4.60 9.19 1.62
CA GLU A 20 3.92 10.47 1.92
C GLU A 20 3.39 10.52 3.36
N LEU A 21 2.91 9.40 3.89
CA LEU A 21 2.36 9.28 5.24
C LEU A 21 3.45 9.23 6.31
N ASP A 22 4.51 8.50 6.03
CA ASP A 22 5.71 8.41 6.86
C ASP A 22 6.95 8.73 6.02
N PRO A 23 7.42 9.99 6.02
CA PRO A 23 8.61 10.39 5.29
C PRO A 23 9.91 9.72 5.80
N ALA A 24 9.89 9.08 6.97
CA ALA A 24 11.02 8.32 7.49
C ALA A 24 11.02 6.86 7.02
N LEU A 25 9.94 6.39 6.38
CA LEU A 25 9.84 5.05 5.84
C LEU A 25 10.76 4.86 4.63
N ASP A 26 11.56 3.80 4.66
CA ASP A 26 12.34 3.36 3.51
C ASP A 26 11.43 2.65 2.48
N PRO A 27 11.32 3.16 1.23
CA PRO A 27 10.55 2.52 0.18
C PRO A 27 10.95 1.08 -0.10
N GLU A 28 12.24 0.74 0.04
CA GLU A 28 12.74 -0.62 -0.20
C GLU A 28 12.26 -1.60 0.88
N LEU A 29 12.05 -1.12 2.11
CA LEU A 29 11.45 -1.90 3.20
C LEU A 29 9.94 -2.02 3.05
N ALA A 30 9.27 -1.02 2.46
CA ALA A 30 7.84 -1.05 2.19
C ALA A 30 7.48 -2.02 1.05
N ARG A 31 8.33 -2.17 0.04
CA ARG A 31 8.08 -3.02 -1.14
C ARG A 31 7.60 -4.45 -0.81
N PRO A 32 8.30 -5.27 -0.02
CA PRO A 32 7.86 -6.64 0.27
C PRO A 32 6.52 -6.68 1.03
N VAL A 33 6.23 -5.68 1.86
CA VAL A 33 4.95 -5.56 2.58
C VAL A 33 3.83 -5.29 1.58
N VAL A 34 4.04 -4.36 0.66
CA VAL A 34 3.06 -3.97 -0.35
C VAL A 34 2.86 -5.07 -1.41
N GLU A 35 3.89 -5.82 -1.77
CA GLU A 35 3.78 -7.00 -2.63
C GLU A 35 2.92 -8.09 -1.98
N ASP A 36 3.14 -8.38 -0.70
CA ASP A 36 2.26 -9.27 0.08
C ASP A 36 0.83 -8.72 0.14
N MET A 37 0.65 -7.41 0.30
CA MET A 37 -0.68 -6.80 0.25
C MET A 37 -1.36 -7.02 -1.11
N CYS A 38 -0.62 -6.82 -2.20
CA CYS A 38 -1.12 -6.96 -3.57
C CYS A 38 -1.62 -8.39 -3.86
N SER A 39 -1.03 -9.40 -3.21
CA SER A 39 -1.48 -10.80 -3.32
C SER A 39 -2.82 -11.10 -2.61
N ARG A 40 -3.31 -10.20 -1.76
CA ARG A 40 -4.49 -10.44 -0.91
C ARG A 40 -5.70 -9.65 -1.39
N LEU A 41 -6.79 -10.37 -1.66
CA LEU A 41 -8.06 -9.79 -2.14
C LEU A 41 -8.59 -8.64 -1.27
N ARG A 42 -8.42 -8.71 0.06
CA ARG A 42 -8.88 -7.66 0.99
C ARG A 42 -8.27 -6.29 0.70
N TRP A 43 -7.02 -6.26 0.23
CA TRP A 43 -6.32 -5.01 -0.08
C TRP A 43 -6.57 -4.64 -1.54
N ARG A 44 -6.59 -5.63 -2.45
CA ARG A 44 -6.92 -5.40 -3.87
C ARG A 44 -8.35 -4.96 -4.13
N SER A 45 -9.27 -5.17 -3.19
CA SER A 45 -10.62 -4.59 -3.24
C SER A 45 -10.63 -3.08 -2.95
N MET A 46 -9.50 -2.50 -2.54
CA MET A 46 -9.33 -1.07 -2.30
C MET A 46 -8.39 -0.45 -3.34
N GLY A 47 -8.49 0.87 -3.52
CA GLY A 47 -7.47 1.62 -4.25
C GLY A 47 -6.12 1.58 -3.50
N PRO A 48 -4.98 1.64 -4.21
CA PRO A 48 -3.67 1.49 -3.59
C PRO A 48 -3.42 2.55 -2.50
N GLU A 49 -3.81 3.80 -2.74
CA GLU A 49 -3.64 4.88 -1.77
C GLU A 49 -4.50 4.65 -0.51
N ALA A 50 -5.70 4.09 -0.66
CA ALA A 50 -6.58 3.74 0.45
C ALA A 50 -6.07 2.54 1.24
N ALA A 51 -5.47 1.55 0.57
CA ALA A 51 -4.84 0.40 1.22
C ALA A 51 -3.62 0.84 2.05
N ALA A 52 -2.77 1.70 1.49
CA ALA A 52 -1.64 2.30 2.20
C ALA A 52 -2.09 3.08 3.46
N GLN A 53 -3.13 3.92 3.34
CA GLN A 53 -3.70 4.64 4.48
C GLN A 53 -4.21 3.67 5.56
N ALA A 54 -4.96 2.64 5.17
CA ALA A 54 -5.50 1.67 6.12
C ALA A 54 -4.41 0.90 6.87
N VAL A 55 -3.28 0.58 6.23
CA VAL A 55 -2.13 -0.04 6.91
C VAL A 55 -1.48 0.93 7.89
N PHE A 56 -1.26 2.18 7.49
CA PHE A 56 -0.70 3.20 8.37
C PHE A 56 -1.59 3.42 9.61
N ASP A 57 -2.90 3.53 9.43
CA ASP A 57 -3.86 3.68 10.53
C ASP A 57 -3.88 2.45 11.46
N LEU A 58 -3.67 1.25 10.92
CA LEU A 58 -3.57 0.01 11.72
C LEU A 58 -2.28 -0.05 12.54
N ASP A 59 -1.17 0.42 11.99
CA ASP A 59 0.11 0.48 12.67
C ASP A 59 0.10 1.53 13.80
N MET A 60 -0.41 2.73 13.51
CA MET A 60 -0.57 3.81 14.50
C MET A 60 -1.49 3.44 15.67
N ARG A 61 -2.45 2.54 15.49
CA ARG A 61 -3.33 2.05 16.57
C ARG A 61 -2.66 1.00 17.47
N ARG A 62 -1.52 0.45 17.05
CA ARG A 62 -0.76 -0.57 17.81
C ARG A 62 0.36 0.03 18.66
N SER A 63 0.70 1.29 18.43
CA SER A 63 1.69 2.10 19.17
C SER A 63 0.99 2.83 20.33
#